data_AF-L0B017-F1
#
_entry.id   AF-L0B017-F1
#
_cell.length_a   1.000
_cell.length_b   1.000
_cell.length_c   1.000
_cell.angle_alpha   90.00
_cell.angle_beta   90.00
_cell.angle_gamma   90.00
#
_symmetry.space_group_name_H-M   'P 1'
#
loop_
_entity.id
_entity.type
_entity.pdbx_description
1 polymer ?
#
loop_
_entity_poly.entity_id
_entity_poly.type
_entity_poly.pdbx_seq_one_letter_code
_entity_poly.pdbx_strand_id
1 'polypeptide(L)'
;MTIDYSKWDKLEVSEDEADYTPKVLKVNKDQQIVLGGNGYSIQTTPRPSEPKDVSSIWSKRLDNGAVFLNSHIYAQNRHEVTAFIAVEGSNLNVDIGEKDIKIYSKGDLVFSRELYAKVRDGEEFWNWEITRLEVDWDELDTFSESLRNGTSTRLEFKNPKIEQFVEVNLQKLNEIQDCVIWWPKLFKDDEKEIIVNRNESNFKQAWEKAHEMFKKRVGSFEKIEI
;
A
#
# COMPACT_ATOMS: atom_id res chain seq x y z
N MET A 1 -35.70 -62.56 19.37
CA MET A 1 -36.54 -61.49 19.97
C MET A 1 -36.03 -60.18 19.42
N THR A 2 -36.82 -59.54 18.57
CA THR A 2 -36.44 -58.28 17.91
C THR A 2 -37.02 -57.15 18.75
N ILE A 3 -36.16 -56.29 19.29
CA ILE A 3 -36.58 -55.17 20.15
C ILE A 3 -37.22 -54.13 19.24
N ASP A 4 -38.47 -53.78 19.54
CA ASP A 4 -39.24 -52.76 18.82
C ASP A 4 -38.91 -51.37 19.37
N TYR A 5 -38.30 -50.54 18.53
CA TYR A 5 -37.87 -49.18 18.84
C TYR A 5 -38.89 -48.11 18.44
N SER A 6 -40.08 -48.49 17.94
CA SER A 6 -41.13 -47.55 17.50
C SER A 6 -41.65 -46.61 18.61
N LYS A 7 -41.36 -46.91 19.88
CA LYS A 7 -41.66 -46.04 21.03
C LYS A 7 -40.66 -44.89 21.22
N TRP A 8 -39.47 -44.97 20.63
CA TRP A 8 -38.43 -43.93 20.72
C TRP A 8 -38.54 -42.90 19.58
N ASP A 9 -39.25 -43.24 18.51
CA ASP A 9 -39.46 -42.38 17.32
C ASP A 9 -40.50 -41.27 17.55
N LYS A 10 -41.08 -41.19 18.75
CA LYS A 10 -42.06 -40.15 19.16
C LYS A 10 -41.62 -39.36 20.39
N LEU A 11 -40.32 -39.21 20.59
CA LEU A 11 -39.81 -38.14 21.46
C LEU A 11 -39.76 -36.87 20.63
N GLU A 12 -40.89 -36.13 20.60
CA GLU A 12 -40.87 -34.72 20.24
C GLU A 12 -40.05 -33.99 21.30
N VAL A 13 -38.76 -33.79 20.99
CA VAL A 13 -37.88 -32.96 21.78
C VAL A 13 -38.42 -31.54 21.60
N SER A 14 -38.95 -30.97 22.67
CA SER A 14 -39.38 -29.58 22.71
C SER A 14 -38.24 -28.67 22.25
N GLU A 15 -38.35 -28.11 21.06
CA GLU A 15 -37.50 -27.02 20.56
C GLU A 15 -37.83 -25.75 21.34
N ASP A 16 -37.25 -25.60 22.53
CA ASP A 16 -37.23 -24.35 23.29
C ASP A 16 -35.82 -24.07 23.85
N GLU A 17 -34.78 -24.61 23.20
CA GLU A 17 -33.41 -24.12 23.37
C GLU A 17 -33.19 -22.94 22.41
N ALA A 18 -33.57 -21.75 22.88
CA ALA A 18 -33.05 -20.52 22.29
C ALA A 18 -31.51 -20.57 22.39
N ASP A 19 -30.85 -20.69 21.24
CA ASP A 19 -29.39 -20.66 21.06
C ASP A 19 -28.73 -19.51 21.84
N TYR A 20 -28.34 -19.77 23.09
CA TYR A 20 -27.53 -18.86 23.89
C TYR A 20 -26.06 -19.04 23.50
N THR A 21 -25.70 -18.68 22.27
CA THR A 21 -24.29 -18.58 21.89
C THR A 21 -23.66 -17.40 22.65
N PRO A 22 -22.64 -17.63 23.50
CA PRO A 22 -21.98 -16.54 24.21
C PRO A 22 -21.30 -15.61 23.21
N LYS A 23 -21.68 -14.32 23.22
CA LYS A 23 -21.04 -13.30 22.39
C LYS A 23 -19.68 -12.95 22.98
N VAL A 24 -18.61 -13.51 22.42
CA VAL A 24 -17.24 -13.15 22.79
C VAL A 24 -16.88 -11.82 22.13
N LEU A 25 -16.76 -10.77 22.92
CA LEU A 25 -16.25 -9.47 22.48
C LEU A 25 -14.76 -9.37 22.79
N LYS A 26 -13.94 -9.22 21.74
CA LYS A 26 -12.50 -8.98 21.89
C LYS A 26 -12.28 -7.51 22.22
N VAL A 27 -11.67 -7.24 23.38
CA VAL A 27 -11.32 -5.89 23.82
C VAL A 27 -9.94 -5.52 23.26
N ASN A 28 -9.85 -4.36 22.60
CA ASN A 28 -8.59 -3.85 22.09
C ASN A 28 -7.78 -3.12 23.17
N LYS A 29 -6.49 -2.88 22.94
CA LYS A 29 -5.57 -2.29 23.95
C LYS A 29 -5.93 -0.85 24.36
N ASP A 30 -6.73 -0.17 23.55
CA ASP A 30 -7.23 1.20 23.69
C ASP A 30 -8.61 1.27 24.37
N GLN A 31 -9.19 0.11 24.73
CA GLN A 31 -10.52 -0.01 25.30
C GLN A 31 -10.45 -0.42 26.76
N GLN A 32 -11.19 0.27 27.61
CA GLN A 32 -11.34 -0.05 29.03
C GLN A 32 -12.78 -0.53 29.30
N ILE A 33 -12.91 -1.69 29.95
CA ILE A 33 -14.21 -2.14 30.46
C ILE A 33 -14.47 -1.44 31.79
N VAL A 34 -15.57 -0.68 31.86
CA VAL A 34 -16.11 -0.10 33.10
C VAL A 34 -17.36 -0.86 33.48
N LEU A 35 -17.32 -1.54 34.62
CA LEU A 35 -18.46 -2.26 35.20
C LEU A 35 -19.31 -1.30 36.03
N GLY A 36 -20.62 -1.24 35.77
CA GLY A 36 -21.58 -0.39 36.48
C GLY A 36 -22.82 -1.18 36.92
N GLY A 37 -23.72 -0.52 37.66
CA GLY A 37 -24.93 -1.16 38.21
C GLY A 37 -25.88 -1.81 37.18
N ASN A 38 -25.76 -1.43 35.89
CA ASN A 38 -26.57 -1.95 34.79
C ASN A 38 -25.77 -2.80 33.78
N GLY A 39 -24.59 -3.33 34.14
CA GLY A 39 -23.78 -4.20 33.28
C GLY A 39 -22.38 -3.65 33.02
N TYR A 40 -21.85 -3.86 31.81
CA TYR A 40 -20.52 -3.38 31.41
C TYR A 40 -20.62 -2.35 30.27
N SER A 41 -19.72 -1.37 30.27
CA SER A 41 -19.54 -0.41 29.18
C SER A 41 -18.08 -0.42 28.74
N ILE A 42 -17.84 -0.36 27.43
CA ILE A 42 -16.50 -0.27 26.86
C ILE A 42 -16.23 1.20 26.56
N GLN A 43 -15.35 1.83 27.32
CA GLN A 43 -14.91 3.21 27.09
C GLN A 43 -13.61 3.20 26.30
N THR A 44 -13.55 3.98 25.23
CA THR A 44 -12.30 4.22 24.50
C THR A 44 -11.68 5.49 25.06
N THR A 45 -10.54 5.38 25.73
CA THR A 45 -9.84 6.57 26.24
C THR A 45 -9.03 7.16 25.08
N PRO A 46 -9.23 8.44 24.69
CA PRO A 46 -8.40 9.08 23.69
C PRO A 46 -7.02 9.36 24.32
N ARG A 47 -6.12 8.38 24.21
CA ARG A 47 -4.70 8.61 24.48
C ARG A 47 -4.15 9.46 23.32
N PRO A 48 -3.40 10.55 23.56
CA PRO A 48 -2.58 11.11 22.50
C PRO A 48 -1.71 9.96 21.98
N SER A 49 -1.86 9.63 20.70
CA SER A 49 -1.12 8.53 20.09
C SER A 49 0.36 8.82 20.24
N GLU A 50 1.07 7.99 21.01
CA GLU A 50 2.53 8.05 21.04
C GLU A 50 3.06 7.96 19.59
N PRO A 51 4.10 8.72 19.23
CA PRO A 51 4.67 8.70 17.89
C PRO A 51 4.98 7.26 17.50
N LYS A 52 4.35 6.82 16.40
CA LYS A 52 4.45 5.45 15.91
C LYS A 52 5.53 5.42 14.86
N ASP A 53 6.55 4.59 15.07
CA ASP A 53 7.53 4.28 14.03
C ASP A 53 6.82 3.54 12.90
N VAL A 54 6.69 4.21 11.76
CA VAL A 54 6.03 3.69 10.55
C VAL A 54 7.03 3.35 9.45
N SER A 55 8.33 3.42 9.74
CA SER A 55 9.42 3.23 8.76
C SER A 55 9.29 1.90 8.02
N SER A 56 8.98 0.81 8.73
CA SER A 56 8.84 -0.53 8.13
C SER A 56 7.63 -0.66 7.20
N ILE A 57 6.55 0.04 7.49
CA ILE A 57 5.33 0.03 6.69
C ILE A 57 5.56 0.82 5.41
N TRP A 58 6.10 2.03 5.54
CA TRP A 58 6.37 2.91 4.40
C TRP A 58 7.50 2.40 3.52
N SER A 59 8.54 1.80 4.10
CA SER A 59 9.59 1.16 3.31
C SER A 59 9.06 0.05 2.40
N LYS A 60 8.09 -0.76 2.87
CA LYS A 60 7.45 -1.79 2.04
C LYS A 60 6.55 -1.20 0.96
N ARG A 61 5.83 -0.12 1.26
CA ARG A 61 4.94 0.57 0.32
C ARG A 61 5.65 1.35 -0.77
N LEU A 62 6.97 1.54 -0.66
CA LEU A 62 7.77 2.36 -1.56
C LEU A 62 8.86 1.57 -2.27
N ASP A 63 8.68 0.25 -2.39
CA ASP A 63 9.66 -0.58 -3.09
C ASP A 63 9.81 -0.11 -4.54
N ASN A 64 10.99 0.45 -4.84
CA ASN A 64 11.36 1.09 -6.11
C ASN A 64 10.40 2.17 -6.61
N GLY A 65 9.66 2.83 -5.73
CA GLY A 65 8.75 3.90 -6.08
C GLY A 65 8.96 5.14 -5.23
N ALA A 66 7.94 6.01 -5.20
CA ALA A 66 8.08 7.30 -4.56
C ALA A 66 6.77 7.87 -4.02
N VAL A 67 6.91 8.95 -3.26
CA VAL A 67 5.80 9.70 -2.69
C VAL A 67 5.74 11.09 -3.33
N PHE A 68 4.53 11.55 -3.64
CA PHE A 68 4.26 12.91 -4.11
C PHE A 68 3.30 13.58 -3.12
N LEU A 69 3.74 14.71 -2.57
CA LEU A 69 3.08 15.40 -1.47
C LEU A 69 1.59 15.66 -1.77
N ASN A 70 0.71 15.24 -0.87
CA ASN A 70 -0.75 15.46 -0.94
C ASN A 70 -1.38 14.96 -2.26
N SER A 71 -0.76 14.00 -2.95
CA SER A 71 -1.22 13.58 -4.28
C SER A 71 -1.28 12.07 -4.39
N HIS A 72 -0.15 11.40 -4.37
CA HIS A 72 -0.13 9.96 -4.58
C HIS A 72 1.18 9.35 -4.09
N ILE A 73 1.14 8.04 -3.94
CA ILE A 73 2.26 7.19 -3.58
C ILE A 73 2.29 6.08 -4.60
N TYR A 74 3.46 5.66 -5.05
CA TYR A 74 3.55 4.48 -5.90
C TYR A 74 4.74 3.61 -5.54
N ALA A 75 4.61 2.32 -5.86
CA ALA A 75 5.63 1.30 -5.82
C ALA A 75 5.66 0.59 -7.18
N GLN A 76 6.75 -0.07 -7.49
CA GLN A 76 6.81 -0.85 -8.72
C GLN A 76 7.79 -2.00 -8.61
N ASN A 77 7.53 -3.02 -9.43
CA ASN A 77 8.47 -4.09 -9.71
C ASN A 77 8.76 -4.11 -11.23
N ARG A 78 9.39 -5.19 -11.70
CA ARG A 78 9.70 -5.38 -13.12
C ARG A 78 8.46 -5.36 -14.03
N HIS A 79 7.30 -5.78 -13.53
CA HIS A 79 6.10 -6.07 -14.31
C HIS A 79 4.90 -5.20 -13.94
N GLU A 80 4.87 -4.65 -12.73
CA GLU A 80 3.68 -4.02 -12.16
C GLU A 80 4.01 -2.69 -11.50
N VAL A 81 2.99 -1.85 -11.41
CA VAL A 81 2.98 -0.60 -10.66
C VAL A 81 1.77 -0.64 -9.72
N THR A 82 2.00 -0.40 -8.44
CA THR A 82 0.94 -0.20 -7.45
C THR A 82 0.95 1.26 -7.06
N ALA A 83 -0.20 1.93 -7.11
CA ALA A 83 -0.31 3.32 -6.72
C ALA A 83 -1.48 3.58 -5.78
N PHE A 84 -1.26 4.45 -4.80
CA PHE A 84 -2.28 4.99 -3.91
C PHE A 84 -2.50 6.45 -4.30
N ILE A 85 -3.63 6.75 -4.92
CA ILE A 85 -3.98 8.09 -5.40
C ILE A 85 -4.91 8.72 -4.36
N ALA A 86 -4.50 9.82 -3.73
CA ALA A 86 -5.30 10.54 -2.75
C ALA A 86 -6.48 11.22 -3.46
N VAL A 87 -7.71 10.84 -3.07
CA VAL A 87 -8.93 11.39 -3.67
C VAL A 87 -10.02 11.52 -2.62
N GLU A 88 -10.57 12.73 -2.52
CA GLU A 88 -11.78 12.99 -1.76
C GLU A 88 -13.02 12.67 -2.60
N GLY A 89 -13.98 11.96 -2.01
CA GLY A 89 -15.24 11.67 -2.70
C GLY A 89 -15.98 10.47 -2.13
N SER A 90 -17.17 10.25 -2.67
CA SER A 90 -18.00 9.08 -2.40
C SER A 90 -18.50 8.48 -3.70
N ASN A 91 -18.81 7.17 -3.70
CA ASN A 91 -19.17 6.42 -4.91
C ASN A 91 -18.14 6.64 -6.01
N LEU A 92 -16.88 6.32 -5.68
CA LEU A 92 -15.78 6.45 -6.62
C LEU A 92 -15.88 5.37 -7.70
N ASN A 93 -15.53 5.74 -8.92
CA ASN A 93 -15.32 4.82 -10.03
C ASN A 93 -14.01 5.16 -10.73
N VAL A 94 -13.30 4.15 -11.20
CA VAL A 94 -11.99 4.32 -11.84
C VAL A 94 -12.06 3.78 -13.26
N ASP A 95 -11.63 4.61 -14.20
CA ASP A 95 -11.46 4.26 -15.60
C ASP A 95 -9.96 4.30 -15.90
N ILE A 96 -9.42 3.17 -16.35
CA ILE A 96 -7.99 2.96 -16.59
C ILE A 96 -7.81 2.69 -18.07
N GLY A 97 -7.26 3.67 -18.78
CA GLY A 97 -6.84 3.50 -20.16
C GLY A 97 -5.40 3.01 -20.27
N GLU A 98 -4.96 2.75 -21.50
CA GLU A 98 -3.57 2.32 -21.79
C GLU A 98 -2.52 3.32 -21.28
N LYS A 99 -2.88 4.61 -21.16
CA LYS A 99 -1.96 5.69 -20.79
C LYS A 99 -2.52 6.67 -19.77
N ASP A 100 -3.75 6.54 -19.33
CA ASP A 100 -4.37 7.50 -18.43
C ASP A 100 -5.18 6.82 -17.34
N ILE A 101 -5.33 7.51 -16.22
CA ILE A 101 -6.23 7.11 -15.14
C ILE A 101 -7.19 8.26 -14.91
N LYS A 102 -8.47 7.93 -14.87
CA LYS A 102 -9.57 8.84 -14.56
C LYS A 102 -10.35 8.31 -13.38
N ILE A 103 -10.62 9.17 -12.41
CA ILE A 103 -11.41 8.83 -11.23
C ILE A 103 -12.62 9.76 -11.21
N TYR A 104 -13.79 9.16 -11.03
CA TYR A 104 -15.07 9.85 -10.98
C TYR A 104 -15.68 9.71 -9.59
N SER A 105 -16.28 10.76 -9.05
CA SER A 105 -17.11 10.71 -7.84
C SER A 105 -18.54 11.06 -8.20
N LYS A 106 -19.48 10.13 -7.97
CA LYS A 106 -20.90 10.31 -8.35
C LYS A 106 -21.13 10.71 -9.82
N GLY A 107 -20.22 10.31 -10.71
CA GLY A 107 -20.27 10.63 -12.14
C GLY A 107 -19.45 11.86 -12.55
N ASP A 108 -19.02 12.70 -11.60
CA ASP A 108 -18.17 13.86 -11.88
C ASP A 108 -16.70 13.46 -11.90
N LEU A 109 -15.95 13.91 -12.92
CA LEU A 109 -14.51 13.66 -13.02
C LEU A 109 -13.76 14.45 -11.93
N VAL A 110 -13.12 13.75 -11.00
CA VAL A 110 -12.37 14.35 -9.87
C VAL A 110 -10.85 14.24 -10.03
N PHE A 111 -10.38 13.29 -10.85
CA PHE A 111 -8.97 13.09 -11.13
C PHE A 111 -8.78 12.62 -12.56
N SER A 112 -7.79 13.16 -13.27
CA SER A 112 -7.41 12.72 -14.62
C SER A 112 -5.96 13.04 -14.88
N ARG A 113 -5.10 12.04 -15.03
CA ARG A 113 -3.67 12.22 -15.32
C ARG A 113 -3.14 11.16 -16.28
N GLU A 114 -2.10 11.53 -17.03
CA GLU A 114 -1.42 10.64 -17.97
C GLU A 114 -0.27 9.90 -17.28
N LEU A 115 -0.28 8.58 -17.37
CA LEU A 115 0.76 7.69 -16.88
C LEU A 115 2.08 7.92 -17.61
N TYR A 116 3.19 7.64 -16.91
CA TYR A 116 4.53 7.79 -17.48
C TYR A 116 4.73 6.92 -18.72
N ALA A 117 4.30 5.66 -18.66
CA ALA A 117 4.36 4.71 -19.77
C ALA A 117 3.05 3.91 -19.88
N LYS A 118 2.97 3.11 -20.95
CA LYS A 118 1.79 2.31 -21.23
C LYS A 118 1.60 1.16 -20.25
N VAL A 119 0.36 0.87 -19.93
CA VAL A 119 -0.08 -0.32 -19.20
C VAL A 119 -0.83 -1.25 -20.13
N ARG A 120 -0.99 -2.51 -19.75
CA ARG A 120 -1.81 -3.45 -20.51
C ARG A 120 -3.27 -3.05 -20.42
N ASP A 121 -3.95 -3.16 -21.54
CA ASP A 121 -5.40 -2.96 -21.65
C ASP A 121 -6.13 -4.29 -21.38
N GLY A 122 -7.29 -4.21 -20.74
CA GLY A 122 -8.09 -5.35 -20.27
C GLY A 122 -8.29 -5.37 -18.76
N GLU A 123 -9.51 -5.65 -18.32
CA GLU A 123 -9.92 -5.69 -16.90
C GLU A 123 -9.16 -6.76 -16.08
N GLU A 124 -8.48 -7.70 -16.73
CA GLU A 124 -7.66 -8.71 -16.07
C GLU A 124 -6.25 -8.21 -15.68
N PHE A 125 -5.82 -7.08 -16.24
CA PHE A 125 -4.45 -6.55 -16.06
C PHE A 125 -4.35 -5.41 -15.06
N TRP A 126 -5.49 -5.00 -14.51
CA TRP A 126 -5.54 -4.03 -13.45
C TRP A 126 -6.63 -4.39 -12.46
N ASN A 127 -6.47 -3.91 -11.24
CA ASN A 127 -7.53 -3.90 -10.24
C ASN A 127 -7.42 -2.62 -9.44
N TRP A 128 -8.53 -2.23 -8.82
CA TRP A 128 -8.53 -1.09 -7.93
C TRP A 128 -9.46 -1.31 -6.75
N GLU A 129 -9.12 -0.68 -5.63
CA GLU A 129 -9.95 -0.65 -4.44
C GLU A 129 -9.84 0.69 -3.72
N ILE A 130 -10.80 0.94 -2.81
CA ILE A 130 -10.77 2.13 -1.95
C ILE A 130 -10.12 1.74 -0.64
N THR A 131 -8.95 2.30 -0.37
CA THR A 131 -8.16 2.04 0.84
C THR A 131 -8.09 3.30 1.70
N ARG A 132 -8.04 3.13 3.03
CA ARG A 132 -7.82 4.24 3.96
C ARG A 132 -6.51 4.05 4.69
N LEU A 133 -5.63 5.03 4.60
CA LEU A 133 -4.30 4.97 5.17
C LEU A 133 -4.09 6.10 6.19
N GLU A 134 -3.39 5.78 7.27
CA GLU A 134 -2.78 6.79 8.14
C GLU A 134 -1.59 7.40 7.40
N VAL A 135 -1.63 8.71 7.16
CA VAL A 135 -0.59 9.48 6.48
C VAL A 135 -0.34 10.78 7.25
N ASP A 136 0.94 11.14 7.38
CA ASP A 136 1.40 12.43 7.89
C ASP A 136 2.32 13.05 6.82
N TRP A 137 1.74 13.86 5.94
CA TRP A 137 2.45 14.46 4.81
C TRP A 137 3.57 15.39 5.25
N ASP A 138 3.39 16.11 6.36
CA ASP A 138 4.38 17.05 6.90
C ASP A 138 5.60 16.29 7.42
N GLU A 139 5.39 15.16 8.12
CA GLU A 139 6.50 14.31 8.57
C GLU A 139 7.17 13.56 7.41
N LEU A 140 6.44 13.18 6.36
CA LEU A 140 7.04 12.59 5.14
C LEU A 140 7.98 13.58 4.45
N ASP A 141 7.57 14.84 4.31
CA ASP A 141 8.39 15.90 3.71
C ASP A 141 9.63 16.20 4.57
N THR A 142 9.42 16.40 5.88
CA THR A 142 10.50 16.64 6.86
C THR A 142 11.50 15.48 6.91
N PHE A 143 11.00 14.24 6.83
CA PHE A 143 11.85 13.05 6.78
C PHE A 143 12.66 13.00 5.49
N SER A 144 12.11 13.44 4.36
CA SER A 144 12.84 13.53 3.10
C SER A 144 14.01 14.50 3.18
N GLU A 145 13.79 15.69 3.75
CA GLU A 145 14.86 16.65 4.00
C GLU A 145 15.93 16.08 4.94
N SER A 146 15.50 15.39 5.99
CA SER A 146 16.38 14.72 6.94
C SER A 146 17.19 13.60 6.28
N LEU A 147 16.62 12.87 5.33
CA LEU A 147 17.32 11.89 4.51
C LEU A 147 18.27 12.56 3.51
N ARG A 148 17.99 13.75 2.99
CA ARG A 148 18.98 14.47 2.16
C ARG A 148 20.18 14.89 3.02
N ASN A 149 19.91 15.35 4.23
CA ASN A 149 20.92 15.84 5.17
C ASN A 149 21.63 14.73 5.97
N GLY A 150 21.10 13.51 5.98
CA GLY A 150 21.67 12.34 6.67
C GLY A 150 21.51 12.35 8.18
N THR A 151 20.48 13.03 8.68
CA THR A 151 20.26 13.26 10.11
C THR A 151 19.27 12.28 10.74
N SER A 152 18.36 11.68 9.98
CA SER A 152 17.35 10.74 10.51
C SER A 152 17.36 9.40 9.79
N THR A 153 17.06 8.35 10.55
CA THR A 153 16.87 6.97 10.09
C THR A 153 15.47 6.43 10.39
N ARG A 154 14.63 7.21 11.07
CA ARG A 154 13.27 6.81 11.47
C ARG A 154 12.24 7.82 11.02
N LEU A 155 11.15 7.29 10.46
CA LEU A 155 9.94 8.02 10.12
C LEU A 155 8.90 7.79 11.22
N GLU A 156 8.59 8.85 11.95
CA GLU A 156 7.62 8.83 13.04
C GLU A 156 6.49 9.82 12.72
N PHE A 157 5.26 9.33 12.67
CA PHE A 157 4.10 10.20 12.47
C PHE A 157 3.70 10.82 13.80
N LYS A 158 3.66 12.15 13.82
CA LYS A 158 3.29 12.93 15.02
C LYS A 158 1.80 13.24 15.02
N ASN A 159 1.24 13.59 13.86
CA ASN A 159 -0.16 13.94 13.68
C ASN A 159 -0.75 13.19 12.47
N PRO A 160 -0.80 11.84 12.51
CA PRO A 160 -1.33 11.05 11.41
C PRO A 160 -2.79 11.38 11.15
N LYS A 161 -3.14 11.56 9.88
CA LYS A 161 -4.52 11.70 9.41
C LYS A 161 -4.93 10.45 8.64
N ILE A 162 -6.17 10.01 8.83
CA ILE A 162 -6.73 8.94 8.00
C ILE A 162 -7.24 9.60 6.72
N GLU A 163 -6.61 9.24 5.60
CA GLU A 163 -6.96 9.75 4.28
C GLU A 163 -7.41 8.61 3.37
N GLN A 164 -8.28 8.95 2.42
CA GLN A 164 -8.85 8.02 1.47
C GLN A 164 -8.01 7.99 0.19
N PHE A 165 -7.67 6.79 -0.24
CA PHE A 165 -6.91 6.53 -1.45
C PHE A 165 -7.70 5.61 -2.37
N VAL A 166 -7.54 5.83 -3.66
CA VAL A 166 -7.79 4.81 -4.68
C VAL A 166 -6.48 4.05 -4.87
N GLU A 167 -6.46 2.80 -4.43
CA GLU A 167 -5.36 1.88 -4.66
C GLU A 167 -5.56 1.23 -6.02
N VAL A 168 -4.60 1.39 -6.93
CA VAL A 168 -4.60 0.81 -8.27
C VAL A 168 -3.39 -0.09 -8.44
N ASN A 169 -3.60 -1.31 -8.92
CA ASN A 169 -2.55 -2.21 -9.35
C ASN A 169 -2.61 -2.33 -10.87
N LEU A 170 -1.49 -2.08 -11.55
CA LEU A 170 -1.41 -1.98 -13.00
C LEU A 170 -0.31 -2.91 -13.52
N GLN A 171 -0.59 -3.69 -14.57
CA GLN A 171 0.44 -4.43 -15.28
C GLN A 171 1.07 -3.58 -16.40
N LYS A 172 2.39 -3.43 -16.38
CA LYS A 172 3.17 -2.68 -17.38
C LYS A 172 3.08 -3.35 -18.75
N LEU A 173 2.99 -2.53 -19.80
CA LEU A 173 3.17 -2.99 -21.17
C LEU A 173 4.64 -2.83 -21.58
N ASN A 174 5.33 -3.96 -21.78
CA ASN A 174 6.69 -3.97 -22.33
C ASN A 174 6.62 -4.14 -23.86
N GLU A 175 6.81 -3.05 -24.59
CA GLU A 175 6.84 -3.06 -26.07
C GLU A 175 8.17 -3.59 -26.63
N ILE A 176 9.25 -3.50 -25.84
CA ILE A 176 10.59 -3.96 -26.22
C ILE A 176 10.87 -5.31 -25.56
N GLN A 177 11.11 -6.32 -26.37
CA GLN A 177 11.48 -7.66 -25.89
C GLN A 177 12.75 -7.59 -25.03
N ASP A 178 12.73 -8.30 -23.89
CA ASP A 178 13.81 -8.38 -22.91
C ASP A 178 14.25 -7.06 -22.26
N CYS A 179 13.48 -5.97 -22.44
CA CYS A 179 13.69 -4.71 -21.72
C CYS A 179 12.75 -4.60 -20.52
N VAL A 180 13.21 -3.89 -19.48
CA VAL A 180 12.41 -3.55 -18.31
C VAL A 180 12.32 -2.05 -18.21
N ILE A 181 11.09 -1.53 -18.22
CA ILE A 181 10.84 -0.10 -18.06
C ILE A 181 10.63 0.18 -16.57
N TRP A 182 11.62 0.83 -15.96
CA TRP A 182 11.50 1.42 -14.62
C TRP A 182 10.90 2.82 -14.76
N TRP A 183 9.81 3.07 -14.06
CA TRP A 183 9.10 4.35 -14.11
C TRP A 183 9.80 5.31 -13.15
N PRO A 184 10.38 6.43 -13.61
CA PRO A 184 10.97 7.41 -12.69
C PRO A 184 9.91 8.20 -11.93
N LYS A 185 8.66 8.18 -12.41
CA LYS A 185 7.49 8.84 -11.83
C LYS A 185 6.23 8.14 -12.29
N LEU A 186 5.12 8.32 -11.56
CA LEU A 186 3.86 7.67 -11.93
C LEU A 186 3.20 8.38 -13.11
N PHE A 187 3.14 9.71 -13.07
CA PHE A 187 2.50 10.55 -14.07
C PHE A 187 3.50 11.46 -14.78
N LYS A 188 3.22 11.80 -16.04
CA LYS A 188 4.15 12.59 -16.88
C LYS A 188 4.37 14.02 -16.39
N ASP A 189 3.40 14.59 -15.70
CA ASP A 189 3.41 15.95 -15.14
C ASP A 189 3.88 15.99 -13.67
N ASP A 190 4.36 14.86 -13.11
CA ASP A 190 4.96 14.84 -11.78
C ASP A 190 6.26 15.67 -11.74
N GLU A 191 6.32 16.62 -10.80
CA GLU A 191 7.44 17.57 -10.64
C GLU A 191 8.29 17.34 -9.37
N LYS A 192 7.67 17.00 -8.23
CA LYS A 192 8.36 16.93 -6.93
C LYS A 192 8.18 15.60 -6.23
N GLU A 193 9.25 14.81 -6.23
CA GLU A 193 9.34 13.54 -5.52
C GLU A 193 9.86 13.73 -4.09
N ILE A 194 9.16 13.13 -3.12
CA ILE A 194 9.62 12.96 -1.75
C ILE A 194 10.44 11.66 -1.68
N ILE A 195 11.71 11.79 -1.33
CA ILE A 195 12.60 10.65 -1.07
C ILE A 195 12.31 10.13 0.33
N VAL A 196 11.90 8.86 0.43
CA VAL A 196 11.60 8.20 1.71
C VAL A 196 12.49 6.96 1.94
N ASN A 197 13.36 6.62 0.98
CA ASN A 197 14.34 5.54 1.14
C ASN A 197 15.72 5.91 0.61
N ARG A 198 16.77 5.63 1.38
CA ARG A 198 18.18 5.72 0.97
C ARG A 198 18.67 4.33 0.54
N ASN A 199 18.36 3.90 -0.68
CA ASN A 199 19.05 2.74 -1.27
C ASN A 199 20.35 3.14 -2.00
N GLU A 200 20.63 4.44 -2.14
CA GLU A 200 21.73 4.93 -3.00
C GLU A 200 23.14 4.78 -2.42
N SER A 201 23.30 4.73 -1.09
CA SER A 201 24.63 4.69 -0.47
C SER A 201 25.40 3.42 -0.81
N ASN A 202 24.71 2.28 -0.94
CA ASN A 202 25.33 1.02 -1.34
C ASN A 202 25.32 0.81 -2.86
N PHE A 203 24.34 1.34 -3.59
CA PHE A 203 24.27 1.16 -5.04
C PHE A 203 25.42 1.86 -5.76
N LYS A 204 25.73 3.12 -5.41
CA LYS A 204 26.84 3.85 -6.06
C LYS A 204 28.18 3.15 -5.85
N GLN A 205 28.44 2.68 -4.62
CA GLN A 205 29.65 1.92 -4.32
C GLN A 205 29.68 0.55 -5.02
N ALA A 206 28.54 -0.16 -5.09
CA ALA A 206 28.43 -1.42 -5.80
C ALA A 206 28.61 -1.24 -7.32
N TRP A 207 28.07 -0.15 -7.88
CA TRP A 207 28.20 0.21 -9.29
C TRP A 207 29.63 0.60 -9.63
N GLU A 208 30.28 1.45 -8.82
CA GLU A 208 31.70 1.82 -8.99
C GLU A 208 32.59 0.57 -8.93
N LYS A 209 32.35 -0.31 -7.96
CA LYS A 209 33.08 -1.59 -7.81
C LYS A 209 32.85 -2.53 -8.99
N ALA A 210 31.61 -2.66 -9.48
CA ALA A 210 31.29 -3.46 -10.66
C ALA A 210 31.93 -2.86 -11.93
N HIS A 211 31.93 -1.54 -12.06
CA HIS A 211 32.53 -0.82 -13.17
C HIS A 211 34.06 -0.94 -13.17
N GLU A 212 34.71 -0.90 -12.01
CA GLU A 212 36.14 -1.20 -11.87
C GLU A 212 36.48 -2.65 -12.25
N MET A 213 35.68 -3.63 -11.79
CA MET A 213 35.86 -5.02 -12.19
C MET A 213 35.69 -5.21 -13.69
N PHE A 214 34.71 -4.52 -14.29
CA PHE A 214 34.49 -4.52 -15.73
C PHE A 214 35.69 -3.93 -16.48
N LYS A 215 36.20 -2.77 -16.07
CA LYS A 215 37.40 -2.15 -16.68
C LYS A 215 38.63 -3.08 -16.61
N LYS A 216 38.86 -3.72 -15.47
CA LYS A 216 39.96 -4.70 -15.31
C LYS A 216 39.80 -5.88 -16.27
N ARG A 217 38.58 -6.38 -16.43
CA ARG A 217 38.27 -7.51 -17.31
C ARG A 217 38.40 -7.15 -18.79
N VAL A 218 37.89 -6.00 -19.22
CA VAL A 218 38.04 -5.51 -20.60
C VAL A 218 39.49 -5.16 -20.92
N GLY A 219 40.23 -4.58 -19.98
CA GLY A 219 41.67 -4.33 -20.14
C GLY A 219 42.51 -5.60 -20.24
N SER A 220 42.04 -6.73 -19.69
CA SER A 220 42.69 -8.04 -19.82
C SER A 220 42.32 -8.82 -21.09
N PHE A 221 41.30 -8.39 -21.84
CA PHE A 221 41.02 -8.93 -23.16
C PHE A 221 41.94 -8.22 -24.16
N GLU A 222 42.98 -8.91 -24.63
CA GLU A 222 43.75 -8.46 -25.78
C GLU A 222 42.81 -8.25 -26.97
N LYS A 223 42.94 -7.10 -27.63
CA LYS A 223 42.26 -6.84 -28.90
C LYS A 223 42.67 -7.93 -29.87
N ILE A 224 41.71 -8.70 -30.36
CA ILE A 224 41.92 -9.52 -31.55
C ILE A 224 42.13 -8.52 -32.70
N GLU A 225 43.36 -8.41 -33.18
CA GLU A 225 43.65 -7.69 -34.42
C GLU A 225 42.91 -8.43 -35.56
N ILE A 226 42.02 -7.71 -36.24
CA ILE A 226 41.36 -8.15 -37.48
C ILE A 226 42.27 -7.79 -38.65
#